data_AF-A0A374UUJ1-F1
#
_entry.id   AF-A0A374UUJ1-F1
#
_cell.length_a   1.000
_cell.length_b   1.000
_cell.length_c   1.000
_cell.angle_alpha   90.00
_cell.angle_beta   90.00
_cell.angle_gamma   90.00
#
_symmetry.space_group_name_H-M   'P 1'
#
loop_
_entity.id
_entity.type
_entity.pdbx_description
1 polymer ?
#
loop_
_entity_poly.entity_id
_entity_poly.type
_entity_poly.pdbx_seq_one_letter_code
_entity_poly.pdbx_strand_id
1 'polypeptide(L)'
;MKKLYYYVMSLAFLFALTACSDDDEPTPAPPPSKGAEAVNKIVEVLEEEAEISTFVEILKSVDVANLEEDKLTVFAVRNATQTRASGEVLDSASIKRHIAVGSYQKAELKDGMVLKSINGESLHVSHSGDGGVYINGVPIEGDAIAAGNSYVYIIPEVLTEQLEKRYTTTIEVQELWADKENPLTPLAGVTVTVQDGSGTQLGEWTTGAEGTVVIKHDADSIMYQIKKEGYSEGHDGYLLKGLNANGDYAYADLNGDGKYDALDKVASFPYPYFLSYKDMEDTKTTQTCYMLAITPETDLAKIATEWDAATEEYFKKVLELESALVTGSGGFAYTEEEFVFYSNPVWNIAYDMLDKGAEYAKQLASMEVEAQELLTDINVDMAIIRCHLYGYYGQLLGDKVSLPVEQLIQDLKKARDEYPSAGSHAVTLLLAKVYADEERWNEALECCERIANSGEYQLTNLGYPTEKEAIWSGHKYMTGDGSEVRTPLLLYREVYLLAAVANYGLGRQAEVAKYIELLKELFQEDAGFASTPESLADMAQRLLQGHGGWVYPYYRILNTPISSVNNGFDASKNYLLPIPQQVLDENPNIMQNPGYN
;
A
#
# COMPACT_ATOMS: atom_id res chain seq x y z
N MET A 1 -36.28 59.02 -21.10
CA MET A 1 -35.28 58.25 -20.32
C MET A 1 -35.85 57.92 -18.95
N LYS A 2 -35.76 56.63 -18.54
CA LYS A 2 -35.99 56.03 -17.21
C LYS A 2 -37.46 55.90 -16.74
N LYS A 3 -38.01 54.67 -16.80
CA LYS A 3 -38.16 53.61 -15.75
C LYS A 3 -39.55 53.70 -15.09
N LEU A 4 -40.53 52.88 -15.49
CA LEU A 4 -40.80 51.47 -15.15
C LEU A 4 -41.27 51.31 -13.69
N TYR A 5 -42.60 51.16 -13.52
CA TYR A 5 -43.28 50.91 -12.26
C TYR A 5 -43.90 49.50 -12.27
N TYR A 6 -43.64 48.81 -11.16
CA TYR A 6 -44.29 47.61 -10.65
C TYR A 6 -45.83 47.70 -10.66
N TYR A 7 -46.52 46.59 -10.94
CA TYR A 7 -47.73 46.23 -10.21
C TYR A 7 -47.91 44.71 -10.12
N VAL A 8 -48.52 44.32 -9.01
CA VAL A 8 -48.45 43.06 -8.28
C VAL A 8 -49.87 42.48 -8.18
N MET A 9 -49.99 41.14 -8.16
CA MET A 9 -51.09 40.29 -7.63
C MET A 9 -52.53 40.50 -8.16
N SER A 10 -53.11 39.54 -8.90
CA SER A 10 -53.72 38.24 -8.47
C SER A 10 -55.10 38.34 -7.80
N LEU A 11 -56.09 37.68 -8.40
CA LEU A 11 -57.30 36.99 -7.89
C LEU A 11 -58.48 37.27 -8.85
N ALA A 12 -58.93 36.30 -9.65
CA ALA A 12 -59.73 35.12 -9.31
C ALA A 12 -61.24 35.37 -9.44
N PHE A 13 -61.89 34.48 -10.22
CA PHE A 13 -63.30 34.07 -10.12
C PHE A 13 -64.37 35.13 -10.46
N LEU A 14 -65.49 34.86 -11.14
CA LEU A 14 -66.09 33.68 -11.78
C LEU A 14 -67.39 34.23 -12.45
N PHE A 15 -67.71 33.83 -13.70
CA PHE A 15 -69.05 33.48 -14.26
C PHE A 15 -70.25 34.46 -14.05
N ALA A 16 -71.23 34.64 -14.93
CA ALA A 16 -71.66 34.02 -16.18
C ALA A 16 -72.71 34.96 -16.82
N LEU A 17 -72.79 35.00 -18.16
CA LEU A 17 -74.06 35.14 -18.88
C LEU A 17 -73.95 34.37 -20.20
N THR A 18 -74.69 33.28 -20.29
CA THR A 18 -75.05 32.61 -21.53
C THR A 18 -76.30 33.25 -22.10
N ALA A 19 -76.27 33.62 -23.39
CA ALA A 19 -77.45 33.63 -24.26
C ALA A 19 -76.98 33.42 -25.70
N CYS A 20 -77.38 32.29 -26.27
CA CYS A 20 -76.98 31.78 -27.58
C CYS A 20 -77.57 32.60 -28.74
N SER A 21 -76.83 32.68 -29.85
CA SER A 21 -77.41 32.57 -31.18
C SER A 21 -76.59 31.54 -31.96
N ASP A 22 -77.22 30.41 -32.24
CA ASP A 22 -76.74 29.28 -33.03
C ASP A 22 -76.34 29.72 -34.46
N ASP A 23 -75.15 29.31 -34.89
CA ASP A 23 -74.82 28.82 -36.24
C ASP A 23 -73.30 28.56 -36.29
N ASP A 24 -72.85 27.45 -35.70
CA ASP A 24 -71.52 26.90 -35.95
C ASP A 24 -71.69 25.52 -36.59
N GLU A 25 -71.64 25.48 -37.92
CA GLU A 25 -71.30 24.24 -38.62
C GLU A 25 -69.97 23.71 -38.04
N PRO A 26 -69.82 22.40 -37.77
CA PRO A 26 -68.55 21.87 -37.32
C PRO A 26 -67.52 22.11 -38.43
N THR A 27 -66.59 23.02 -38.19
CA THR A 27 -65.37 23.15 -38.97
C THR A 27 -64.74 21.75 -39.09
N PRO A 28 -64.51 21.23 -40.31
CA PRO A 28 -63.86 19.94 -40.48
C PRO A 28 -62.54 19.97 -39.72
N ALA A 29 -62.30 18.96 -38.87
CA ALA A 29 -61.02 18.83 -38.19
C ALA A 29 -59.90 18.94 -39.25
N PRO A 30 -58.86 19.75 -39.01
CA PRO A 30 -57.73 19.82 -39.93
C PRO A 30 -57.21 18.39 -40.17
N PRO A 31 -56.78 18.08 -41.40
CA PRO A 31 -56.24 16.76 -41.69
C PRO A 31 -55.10 16.44 -40.71
N PRO A 32 -54.98 15.18 -40.27
CA PRO A 32 -53.92 14.78 -39.35
C PRO A 32 -52.55 15.17 -39.92
N SER A 33 -51.63 15.58 -39.05
CA SER A 33 -50.25 15.82 -39.46
C SER A 33 -49.63 14.53 -39.99
N LYS A 34 -48.56 14.64 -40.79
CA LYS A 34 -47.90 13.44 -41.33
C LYS A 34 -47.36 12.51 -40.24
N GLY A 35 -46.91 13.07 -39.12
CA GLY A 35 -46.52 12.29 -37.96
C GLY A 35 -47.69 11.61 -37.27
N ALA A 36 -48.86 12.25 -37.19
CA ALA A 36 -50.07 11.61 -36.69
C ALA A 36 -50.52 10.44 -37.59
N GLU A 37 -50.42 10.59 -38.91
CA GLU A 37 -50.65 9.48 -39.86
C GLU A 37 -49.64 8.34 -39.66
N ALA A 38 -48.36 8.65 -39.45
CA ALA A 38 -47.33 7.64 -39.18
C ALA A 38 -47.58 6.89 -37.87
N VAL A 39 -47.96 7.58 -36.78
CA VAL A 39 -48.30 6.96 -35.50
C VAL A 39 -49.55 6.09 -35.63
N ASN A 40 -50.59 6.53 -36.35
CA ASN A 40 -51.77 5.70 -36.62
C ASN A 40 -51.40 4.42 -37.37
N LYS A 41 -50.48 4.50 -38.35
CA LYS A 41 -50.00 3.32 -39.08
C LYS A 41 -49.21 2.37 -38.18
N ILE A 42 -48.41 2.91 -37.26
CA ILE A 42 -47.70 2.13 -36.24
C ILE A 42 -48.72 1.43 -35.32
N VAL A 43 -49.72 2.14 -34.82
CA VAL A 43 -50.79 1.55 -34.01
C VAL A 43 -51.45 0.39 -34.76
N GLU A 44 -51.91 0.59 -36.00
CA GLU A 44 -52.53 -0.47 -36.82
C GLU A 44 -51.67 -1.74 -36.93
N VAL A 45 -50.36 -1.59 -37.11
CA VAL A 45 -49.44 -2.74 -37.24
C VAL A 45 -49.24 -3.45 -35.90
N LEU A 46 -49.21 -2.70 -34.80
CA LEU A 46 -48.94 -3.25 -33.47
C LEU A 46 -50.19 -3.75 -32.73
N GLU A 47 -51.41 -3.50 -33.23
CA GLU A 47 -52.66 -3.94 -32.57
C GLU A 47 -52.74 -5.47 -32.39
N GLU A 48 -52.09 -6.24 -33.26
CA GLU A 48 -52.06 -7.70 -33.20
C GLU A 48 -50.95 -8.25 -32.28
N GLU A 49 -50.04 -7.39 -31.80
CA GLU A 49 -48.87 -7.78 -31.00
C GLU A 49 -49.19 -7.85 -29.50
N ALA A 50 -49.66 -9.04 -29.07
CA ALA A 50 -50.08 -9.30 -27.69
C ALA A 50 -48.99 -9.06 -26.63
N GLU A 51 -47.71 -9.08 -27.00
CA GLU A 51 -46.60 -8.85 -26.06
C GLU A 51 -46.34 -7.38 -25.74
N ILE A 52 -46.94 -6.42 -26.45
CA ILE A 52 -46.76 -4.97 -26.24
C ILE A 52 -48.11 -4.22 -26.10
N SER A 53 -49.20 -4.93 -25.87
CA SER A 53 -50.56 -4.36 -25.86
C SER A 53 -50.71 -3.16 -24.91
N THR A 54 -50.04 -3.14 -23.75
CA THR A 54 -50.08 -1.99 -22.82
C THR A 54 -49.44 -0.75 -23.44
N PHE A 55 -48.32 -0.91 -24.15
CA PHE A 55 -47.67 0.18 -24.88
C PHE A 55 -48.59 0.73 -25.98
N VAL A 56 -49.24 -0.15 -26.75
CA VAL A 56 -50.16 0.23 -27.84
C VAL A 56 -51.37 1.03 -27.31
N GLU A 57 -51.95 0.63 -26.19
CA GLU A 57 -53.08 1.36 -25.59
C GLU A 57 -52.69 2.78 -25.14
N ILE A 58 -51.48 2.96 -24.61
CA ILE A 58 -50.97 4.29 -24.26
C ILE A 58 -50.65 5.08 -25.53
N LEU A 59 -50.09 4.42 -26.56
CA LEU A 59 -49.74 5.05 -27.84
C LEU A 59 -50.96 5.63 -28.55
N LYS A 60 -52.12 4.97 -28.48
CA LYS A 60 -53.40 5.49 -29.02
C LYS A 60 -53.82 6.83 -28.42
N SER A 61 -53.36 7.13 -27.19
CA SER A 61 -53.70 8.35 -26.46
C SER A 61 -52.66 9.48 -26.60
N VAL A 62 -51.54 9.23 -27.29
CA VAL A 62 -50.44 10.19 -27.37
C VAL A 62 -50.83 11.43 -28.21
N ASP A 63 -50.57 12.62 -27.69
CA ASP A 63 -50.74 13.85 -28.46
C ASP A 63 -49.56 14.05 -29.43
N VAL A 64 -49.85 13.83 -30.71
CA VAL A 64 -48.95 13.98 -31.87
C VAL A 64 -49.54 14.87 -32.95
N ALA A 65 -50.54 15.71 -32.61
CA ALA A 65 -51.25 16.53 -33.60
C ALA A 65 -50.33 17.51 -34.36
N ASN A 66 -49.20 17.90 -33.75
CA ASN A 66 -48.20 18.80 -34.33
C ASN A 66 -46.90 18.09 -34.76
N LEU A 67 -46.88 16.76 -34.82
CA LEU A 67 -45.71 15.99 -35.27
C LEU A 67 -45.65 16.02 -36.80
N GLU A 68 -44.65 16.67 -37.38
CA GLU A 68 -44.52 16.83 -38.84
C GLU A 68 -43.73 15.68 -39.48
N GLU A 69 -42.90 14.99 -38.70
CA GLU A 69 -42.03 13.92 -39.16
C GLU A 69 -42.79 12.61 -39.36
N ASP A 70 -42.71 12.06 -40.58
CA ASP A 70 -43.41 10.86 -41.04
C ASP A 70 -42.55 9.58 -40.97
N LYS A 71 -41.33 9.71 -40.46
CA LYS A 71 -40.35 8.64 -40.26
C LYS A 71 -39.98 8.59 -38.79
N LEU A 72 -40.33 7.49 -38.13
CA LEU A 72 -40.14 7.31 -36.69
C LEU A 72 -39.42 5.99 -36.39
N THR A 73 -38.76 5.94 -35.24
CA THR A 73 -38.25 4.72 -34.64
C THR A 73 -38.84 4.60 -33.24
N VAL A 74 -39.64 3.57 -33.02
CA VAL A 74 -40.41 3.41 -31.78
C VAL A 74 -39.83 2.27 -30.96
N PHE A 75 -39.59 2.51 -29.68
CA PHE A 75 -39.13 1.51 -28.73
C PHE A 75 -40.31 1.05 -27.87
N ALA A 76 -41.01 0.01 -28.32
CA ALA A 76 -42.21 -0.51 -27.69
C ALA A 76 -41.86 -1.35 -26.45
N VAL A 77 -42.37 -0.95 -25.30
CA VAL A 77 -42.12 -1.66 -24.03
C VAL A 77 -42.95 -2.92 -23.97
N ARG A 78 -42.30 -4.07 -23.78
CA ARG A 78 -42.99 -5.35 -23.56
C ARG A 78 -43.88 -5.27 -22.31
N ASN A 79 -45.05 -5.90 -22.39
CA ASN A 79 -45.94 -6.16 -21.27
C ASN A 79 -45.16 -6.87 -20.16
N ALA A 80 -44.82 -6.13 -19.11
CA ALA A 80 -43.93 -6.61 -18.06
C ALA A 80 -44.48 -7.87 -17.35
N THR A 81 -43.68 -8.93 -17.25
CA THR A 81 -43.71 -9.79 -16.06
C THR A 81 -42.93 -9.06 -14.99
N GLN A 82 -43.60 -8.51 -13.97
CA GLN A 82 -43.03 -7.62 -12.96
C GLN A 82 -41.64 -8.01 -12.44
N THR A 83 -40.60 -7.42 -13.02
CA THR A 83 -39.30 -7.18 -12.37
C THR A 83 -39.01 -5.71 -12.56
N ARG A 84 -39.54 -4.87 -11.65
CA ARG A 84 -39.24 -3.43 -11.61
C ARG A 84 -37.78 -3.26 -11.21
N ALA A 85 -36.89 -3.11 -12.19
CA ALA A 85 -35.55 -2.58 -11.96
C ALA A 85 -35.54 -1.04 -12.10
N SER A 86 -36.33 -0.47 -13.01
CA SER A 86 -36.51 0.99 -13.16
C SER A 86 -37.78 1.50 -12.45
N GLY A 87 -37.66 2.67 -11.81
CA GLY A 87 -38.75 3.33 -11.07
C GLY A 87 -39.71 4.13 -11.96
N GLU A 88 -39.48 4.18 -13.27
CA GLU A 88 -40.25 5.00 -14.22
C GLU A 88 -41.49 4.25 -14.73
N VAL A 89 -42.63 4.94 -14.76
CA VAL A 89 -43.92 4.36 -15.18
C VAL A 89 -44.17 4.73 -16.64
N LEU A 90 -44.57 3.76 -17.46
CA LEU A 90 -45.03 4.05 -18.81
C LEU A 90 -46.40 4.73 -18.75
N ASP A 91 -46.48 5.98 -19.18
CA ASP A 91 -47.68 6.81 -19.21
C ASP A 91 -47.70 7.73 -20.44
N SER A 92 -48.72 8.59 -20.55
CA SER A 92 -48.88 9.51 -21.68
C SER A 92 -47.75 10.54 -21.82
N ALA A 93 -46.93 10.77 -20.78
CA ALA A 93 -45.78 11.67 -20.84
C ALA A 93 -44.52 10.90 -21.25
N SER A 94 -44.21 9.79 -20.58
CA SER A 94 -42.99 9.00 -20.83
C SER A 94 -43.02 8.27 -22.17
N ILE A 95 -44.20 7.96 -22.74
CA ILE A 95 -44.30 7.34 -24.08
C ILE A 95 -43.66 8.19 -25.18
N LYS A 96 -43.63 9.52 -25.03
CA LYS A 96 -42.99 10.42 -26.00
C LYS A 96 -41.47 10.24 -26.05
N ARG A 97 -40.84 9.81 -24.94
CA ARG A 97 -39.42 9.43 -24.89
C ARG A 97 -39.12 8.19 -25.74
N HIS A 98 -40.11 7.32 -25.92
CA HIS A 98 -39.99 6.05 -26.63
C HIS A 98 -40.13 6.18 -28.15
N ILE A 99 -40.32 7.40 -28.66
CA ILE A 99 -40.53 7.66 -30.09
C ILE A 99 -39.41 8.59 -30.55
N ALA A 100 -38.44 8.05 -31.28
CA ALA A 100 -37.35 8.79 -31.89
C ALA A 100 -37.75 9.33 -33.27
N VAL A 101 -37.32 10.55 -33.56
CA VAL A 101 -37.44 11.16 -34.88
C VAL A 101 -36.43 10.53 -35.84
N GLY A 102 -36.92 10.07 -36.99
CA GLY A 102 -36.15 9.32 -38.00
C GLY A 102 -36.44 7.83 -37.97
N SER A 103 -36.30 7.17 -39.12
CA SER A 103 -36.53 5.72 -39.28
C SER A 103 -35.17 5.04 -39.45
N TYR A 104 -34.76 4.29 -38.43
CA TYR A 104 -33.44 3.66 -38.36
C TYR A 104 -33.58 2.14 -38.29
N GLN A 105 -32.95 1.46 -39.24
CA GLN A 105 -32.67 0.04 -39.13
C GLN A 105 -31.65 -0.22 -38.01
N LYS A 106 -31.65 -1.43 -37.48
CA LYS A 106 -30.76 -1.82 -36.37
C LYS A 106 -29.28 -1.59 -36.70
N ALA A 107 -28.91 -1.79 -37.96
CA ALA A 107 -27.55 -1.54 -38.47
C ALA A 107 -27.19 -0.04 -38.61
N GLU A 108 -28.18 0.85 -38.64
CA GLU A 108 -27.99 2.31 -38.72
C GLU A 108 -27.83 2.96 -37.34
N LEU A 109 -28.26 2.27 -36.28
CA LEU A 109 -28.07 2.67 -34.88
C LEU A 109 -26.62 2.41 -34.45
N LYS A 110 -25.73 3.36 -34.72
CA LYS A 110 -24.29 3.24 -34.42
C LYS A 110 -23.98 3.54 -32.95
N ASP A 111 -22.99 2.86 -32.39
CA ASP A 111 -22.47 3.14 -31.04
C ASP A 111 -22.10 4.63 -30.88
N GLY A 112 -22.57 5.26 -29.79
CA GLY A 112 -22.40 6.68 -29.52
C GLY A 112 -23.36 7.62 -30.26
N MET A 113 -24.24 7.10 -31.13
CA MET A 113 -25.27 7.91 -31.78
C MET A 113 -26.27 8.45 -30.75
N VAL A 114 -26.71 9.69 -30.92
CA VAL A 114 -27.76 10.31 -30.09
C VAL A 114 -28.97 10.60 -30.96
N LEU A 115 -30.09 9.95 -30.65
CA LEU A 115 -31.39 10.21 -31.29
C LEU A 115 -32.14 11.28 -30.50
N LYS A 116 -32.98 12.03 -31.22
CA LYS A 116 -33.90 12.98 -30.59
C LYS A 116 -35.28 12.35 -30.51
N SER A 117 -35.83 12.23 -29.30
CA SER A 117 -37.21 11.79 -29.10
C SER A 117 -38.22 12.92 -29.35
N ILE A 118 -39.51 12.59 -29.51
CA ILE A 118 -40.54 13.60 -29.83
C ILE A 118 -40.88 14.53 -28.65
N ASN A 119 -40.46 14.23 -27.42
CA ASN A 119 -40.50 15.20 -26.31
C ASN A 119 -39.23 16.09 -26.22
N GLY A 120 -38.24 15.85 -27.09
CA GLY A 120 -37.01 16.62 -27.18
C GLY A 120 -35.82 16.04 -26.42
N GLU A 121 -36.00 14.97 -25.66
CA GLU A 121 -34.93 14.34 -24.89
C GLU A 121 -34.01 13.49 -25.77
N SER A 122 -32.76 13.35 -25.32
CA SER A 122 -31.72 12.56 -25.96
C SER A 122 -31.86 11.07 -25.64
N LEU A 123 -31.80 10.23 -26.69
CA LEU A 123 -31.69 8.79 -26.57
C LEU A 123 -30.30 8.35 -27.04
N HIS A 124 -29.50 7.82 -26.13
CA HIS A 124 -28.12 7.41 -26.37
C HIS A 124 -28.09 5.96 -26.84
N VAL A 125 -27.51 5.73 -28.01
CA VAL A 125 -27.27 4.41 -28.57
C VAL A 125 -25.92 3.89 -28.04
N SER A 126 -25.92 2.70 -27.45
CA SER A 126 -24.69 1.99 -27.08
C SER A 126 -24.68 0.55 -27.58
N HIS A 127 -23.49 0.01 -27.84
CA HIS A 127 -23.30 -1.38 -28.29
C HIS A 127 -22.57 -2.19 -27.21
N SER A 128 -22.98 -3.45 -27.01
CA SER A 128 -22.23 -4.41 -26.20
C SER A 128 -21.18 -5.16 -27.04
N GLY A 129 -20.19 -5.77 -26.39
CA GLY A 129 -19.11 -6.51 -27.07
C GLY A 129 -19.56 -7.71 -27.90
N ASP A 130 -20.79 -8.21 -27.70
CA ASP A 130 -21.43 -9.28 -28.48
C ASP A 130 -22.34 -8.76 -29.62
N GLY A 131 -22.38 -7.43 -29.84
CA GLY A 131 -23.14 -6.80 -30.92
C GLY A 131 -24.60 -6.47 -30.60
N GLY A 132 -25.01 -6.56 -29.33
CA GLY A 132 -26.30 -6.06 -28.86
C GLY A 132 -26.39 -4.54 -28.94
N VAL A 133 -27.57 -4.01 -29.29
CA VAL A 133 -27.84 -2.57 -29.39
C VAL A 133 -28.72 -2.14 -28.22
N TYR A 134 -28.35 -1.05 -27.55
CA TYR A 134 -29.01 -0.51 -26.37
C TYR A 134 -29.39 0.95 -26.58
N ILE A 135 -30.50 1.37 -25.96
CA ILE A 135 -31.00 2.74 -25.95
C ILE A 135 -31.14 3.20 -24.50
N ASN A 136 -30.40 4.23 -24.10
CA ASN A 136 -30.30 4.66 -22.70
C ASN A 136 -29.99 3.49 -21.72
N GLY A 137 -29.22 2.50 -22.17
CA GLY A 137 -28.87 1.31 -21.40
C GLY A 137 -29.89 0.16 -21.45
N VAL A 138 -31.02 0.33 -22.15
CA VAL A 138 -32.05 -0.72 -22.31
C VAL A 138 -31.84 -1.47 -23.65
N PRO A 139 -31.76 -2.81 -23.66
CA PRO A 139 -31.49 -3.57 -24.88
C PRO A 139 -32.68 -3.59 -25.85
N ILE A 140 -32.39 -3.51 -27.15
CA ILE A 140 -33.35 -3.80 -28.23
C ILE A 140 -33.44 -5.31 -28.44
N GLU A 141 -34.65 -5.84 -28.38
CA GLU A 141 -34.95 -7.24 -28.60
C GLU A 141 -35.42 -7.53 -30.02
N GLY A 142 -34.99 -8.67 -30.55
CA GLY A 142 -35.45 -9.17 -31.85
C GLY A 142 -35.06 -8.29 -33.05
N ASP A 143 -35.81 -8.49 -34.13
CA ASP A 143 -35.73 -7.75 -35.38
C ASP A 143 -36.76 -6.61 -35.40
N ALA A 144 -36.55 -5.64 -36.29
CA ALA A 144 -37.45 -4.50 -36.44
C ALA A 144 -38.81 -4.93 -37.01
N ILE A 145 -39.89 -4.45 -36.40
CA ILE A 145 -41.24 -4.51 -36.98
C ILE A 145 -41.42 -3.30 -37.89
N ALA A 146 -41.64 -3.54 -39.18
CA ALA A 146 -41.83 -2.47 -40.16
C ALA A 146 -43.28 -1.95 -40.11
N ALA A 147 -43.45 -0.63 -39.93
CA ALA A 147 -44.75 0.01 -39.88
C ALA A 147 -44.77 1.29 -40.75
N GLY A 148 -45.24 1.15 -41.99
CA GLY A 148 -45.19 2.24 -42.97
C GLY A 148 -43.75 2.62 -43.31
N ASN A 149 -43.37 3.87 -43.05
CA ASN A 149 -42.00 4.37 -43.22
C ASN A 149 -41.16 4.31 -41.94
N SER A 150 -41.66 3.66 -40.89
CA SER A 150 -41.09 3.64 -39.54
C SER A 150 -40.68 2.22 -39.11
N TYR A 151 -39.80 2.13 -38.13
CA TYR A 151 -39.41 0.86 -37.49
C TYR A 151 -39.81 0.84 -36.02
N VAL A 152 -40.24 -0.32 -35.54
CA VAL A 152 -40.55 -0.55 -34.12
C VAL A 152 -39.62 -1.64 -33.59
N TYR A 153 -39.05 -1.40 -32.42
CA TYR A 153 -38.20 -2.33 -31.69
C TYR A 153 -38.82 -2.61 -30.33
N ILE A 154 -38.80 -3.88 -29.92
CA ILE A 154 -39.29 -4.25 -28.59
C ILE A 154 -38.16 -4.04 -27.58
N ILE A 155 -38.49 -3.48 -26.43
CA ILE A 155 -37.56 -3.30 -25.31
C ILE A 155 -38.18 -3.86 -24.02
N PRO A 156 -37.38 -4.39 -23.09
CA PRO A 156 -37.90 -5.02 -21.87
C PRO A 156 -38.38 -4.01 -20.82
N GLU A 157 -37.93 -2.75 -20.88
CA GLU A 157 -38.12 -1.77 -19.81
C GLU A 157 -38.41 -0.37 -20.35
N VAL A 158 -39.00 0.48 -19.50
CA VAL A 158 -39.27 1.88 -19.82
C VAL A 158 -37.95 2.65 -19.92
N LEU A 159 -37.75 3.39 -21.02
CA LEU A 159 -36.60 4.28 -21.19
C LEU A 159 -36.65 5.40 -20.13
N THR A 160 -35.53 5.64 -19.47
CA THR A 160 -35.39 6.69 -18.46
C THR A 160 -34.69 7.92 -19.00
N GLU A 161 -34.89 9.05 -18.31
CA GLU A 161 -34.12 10.27 -18.57
C GLU A 161 -32.65 10.08 -18.24
N GLN A 162 -31.79 10.43 -19.20
CA GLN A 162 -30.36 10.57 -18.98
C GLN A 162 -30.08 12.06 -18.80
N LEU A 163 -29.99 12.50 -17.54
CA LEU A 163 -29.54 13.85 -17.24
C LEU A 163 -28.04 13.95 -17.54
N GLU A 164 -27.65 14.92 -18.36
CA GLU A 164 -26.23 15.24 -18.53
C GLU A 164 -25.65 15.65 -17.17
N LYS A 165 -24.55 15.01 -16.79
CA LYS A 165 -23.85 15.30 -15.53
C LYS A 165 -23.28 16.70 -15.53
N ARG A 166 -23.38 17.40 -14.39
CA ARG A 166 -22.97 18.79 -14.25
C ARG A 166 -21.48 19.00 -14.54
N TYR A 167 -20.62 18.10 -14.10
CA TYR A 167 -19.17 18.22 -14.21
C TYR A 167 -18.57 17.12 -15.08
N THR A 168 -17.52 17.48 -15.82
CA THR A 168 -16.65 16.55 -16.55
C THR A 168 -15.21 16.76 -16.11
N THR A 169 -14.60 15.71 -15.58
CA THR A 169 -13.23 15.72 -15.07
C THR A 169 -12.38 14.78 -15.90
N THR A 170 -11.32 15.31 -16.50
CA THR A 170 -10.32 14.51 -17.20
C THR A 170 -9.15 14.29 -16.27
N ILE A 171 -8.79 13.03 -15.99
CA ILE A 171 -7.54 12.71 -15.31
C ILE A 171 -6.57 12.22 -16.37
N GLU A 172 -5.45 12.93 -16.49
CA GLU A 172 -4.34 12.64 -17.37
C GLU A 172 -3.19 12.11 -16.54
N VAL A 173 -2.67 10.94 -16.87
CA VAL A 173 -1.54 10.33 -16.17
C VAL A 173 -0.36 10.24 -17.13
N GLN A 174 0.74 10.83 -16.73
CA GLN A 174 2.00 10.87 -17.48
C GLN A 174 3.05 10.04 -16.75
N GLU A 175 3.82 9.26 -17.49
CA GLU A 175 5.05 8.62 -17.02
C GLU A 175 6.21 9.60 -17.12
N LEU A 176 6.99 9.70 -16.04
CA LEU A 176 8.19 10.53 -15.94
C LEU A 176 9.47 9.74 -16.25
N TRP A 177 10.37 10.32 -17.04
CA TRP A 177 11.72 9.80 -17.30
C TRP A 177 12.74 10.93 -17.16
N ALA A 178 13.58 10.92 -16.11
CA ALA A 178 14.48 12.04 -15.81
C ALA A 178 15.65 12.20 -16.81
N ASP A 179 15.88 11.26 -17.73
CA ASP A 179 17.05 11.22 -18.62
C ASP A 179 16.72 11.09 -20.13
N LYS A 180 15.44 11.13 -20.52
CA LYS A 180 15.04 10.94 -21.93
C LYS A 180 14.69 12.26 -22.62
N GLU A 181 15.06 12.34 -23.90
CA GLU A 181 14.80 13.45 -24.84
C GLU A 181 13.31 13.85 -24.94
N ASN A 182 12.40 12.96 -24.49
CA ASN A 182 11.00 13.25 -24.24
C ASN A 182 10.59 12.71 -22.85
N PRO A 183 10.65 13.52 -21.79
CA PRO A 183 10.60 13.05 -20.40
C PRO A 183 9.18 12.76 -19.88
N LEU A 184 8.15 13.02 -20.69
CA LEU A 184 6.75 12.83 -20.35
C LEU A 184 6.05 12.02 -21.44
N THR A 185 5.52 10.86 -21.07
CA THR A 185 4.76 10.00 -21.99
C THR A 185 3.42 9.61 -21.40
N PRO A 186 2.31 9.67 -22.15
CA PRO A 186 1.01 9.26 -21.63
C PRO A 186 1.02 7.81 -21.12
N LEU A 187 0.51 7.59 -19.92
CA LEU A 187 0.59 6.30 -19.24
C LEU A 187 -0.76 5.56 -19.26
N ALA A 188 -0.86 4.58 -20.15
CA ALA A 188 -2.03 3.69 -20.24
C ALA A 188 -2.07 2.65 -19.11
N GLY A 189 -3.26 2.11 -18.82
CA GLY A 189 -3.42 1.01 -17.86
C GLY A 189 -3.36 1.43 -16.39
N VAL A 190 -3.51 2.72 -16.09
CA VAL A 190 -3.56 3.23 -14.71
C VAL A 190 -4.99 3.17 -14.22
N THR A 191 -5.22 2.50 -13.09
CA THR A 191 -6.52 2.47 -12.40
C THR A 191 -6.76 3.79 -11.68
N VAL A 192 -7.94 4.37 -11.88
CA VAL A 192 -8.39 5.62 -11.28
C VAL A 192 -9.67 5.34 -10.50
N THR A 193 -9.59 5.35 -9.17
CA THR A 193 -10.76 5.19 -8.28
C THR A 193 -11.26 6.54 -7.84
N VAL A 194 -12.57 6.82 -7.92
CA VAL A 194 -13.14 8.13 -7.58
C VAL A 194 -14.28 7.99 -6.58
N GLN A 195 -14.30 8.87 -5.59
CA GLN A 195 -15.34 9.05 -4.60
C GLN A 195 -15.84 10.50 -4.61
N ASP A 196 -17.09 10.73 -4.21
CA ASP A 196 -17.57 12.08 -3.94
C ASP A 196 -17.06 12.61 -2.59
N GLY A 197 -17.32 13.89 -2.30
CA GLY A 197 -16.94 14.53 -1.04
C GLY A 197 -17.56 13.92 0.23
N SER A 198 -18.54 13.02 0.10
CA SER A 198 -19.11 12.26 1.24
C SER A 198 -18.41 10.91 1.47
N GLY A 199 -17.53 10.50 0.56
CA GLY A 199 -16.86 9.19 0.55
C GLY A 199 -17.65 8.11 -0.22
N THR A 200 -18.71 8.47 -0.94
CA THR A 200 -19.45 7.51 -1.76
C THR A 200 -18.68 7.26 -3.06
N GLN A 201 -18.39 5.99 -3.38
CA GLN A 201 -17.69 5.64 -4.60
C GLN A 201 -18.52 5.96 -5.84
N LEU A 202 -17.96 6.77 -6.73
CA LEU A 202 -18.57 7.13 -8.02
C LEU A 202 -18.21 6.13 -9.12
N GLY A 203 -17.03 5.50 -9.02
CA GLY A 203 -16.61 4.46 -9.95
C GLY A 203 -15.11 4.22 -9.95
N GLU A 204 -14.71 3.34 -10.87
CA GLU A 204 -13.32 3.00 -11.16
C GLU A 204 -13.14 2.97 -12.69
N TRP A 205 -12.06 3.58 -13.17
CA TRP A 205 -11.72 3.67 -14.59
C TRP A 205 -10.26 3.25 -14.82
N THR A 206 -9.91 3.00 -16.07
CA THR A 206 -8.53 2.70 -16.47
C THR A 206 -8.12 3.60 -17.62
N THR A 207 -6.92 4.19 -17.55
CA THR A 207 -6.41 5.08 -18.62
C THR A 207 -6.22 4.33 -19.94
N GLY A 208 -6.65 4.96 -21.04
CA GLY A 208 -6.44 4.48 -22.41
C GLY A 208 -5.01 4.76 -22.92
N ALA A 209 -4.76 4.52 -24.20
CA ALA A 209 -3.46 4.75 -24.85
C ALA A 209 -2.95 6.20 -24.71
N GLU A 210 -3.86 7.16 -24.64
CA GLU A 210 -3.58 8.59 -24.43
C GLU A 210 -3.36 8.95 -22.95
N GLY A 211 -3.25 7.97 -22.05
CA GLY A 211 -3.02 8.20 -20.62
C GLY A 211 -4.17 8.90 -19.90
N THR A 212 -5.38 8.90 -20.47
CA THR A 212 -6.50 9.70 -19.95
C THR A 212 -7.71 8.85 -19.57
N VAL A 213 -8.47 9.33 -18.57
CA VAL A 213 -9.86 8.93 -18.30
C VAL A 213 -10.74 10.18 -18.23
N VAL A 214 -12.01 10.05 -18.66
CA VAL A 214 -13.01 11.13 -18.56
C VAL A 214 -14.12 10.68 -17.64
N ILE A 215 -14.34 11.43 -16.56
CA ILE A 215 -15.32 11.14 -15.51
C ILE A 215 -16.42 12.21 -15.54
N LYS A 216 -17.67 11.78 -15.68
CA LYS A 216 -18.85 12.64 -15.62
C LYS A 216 -19.55 12.48 -14.27
N HIS A 217 -19.80 13.56 -13.52
CA HIS A 217 -20.42 13.50 -12.18
C HIS A 217 -21.19 14.77 -11.80
N ASP A 218 -21.99 14.71 -10.73
CA ASP A 218 -22.76 15.84 -10.18
C ASP A 218 -22.24 16.34 -8.83
N ALA A 219 -21.22 15.68 -8.27
CA ALA A 219 -20.66 16.01 -6.96
C ALA A 219 -19.94 17.37 -6.97
N ASP A 220 -20.16 18.18 -5.94
CA ASP A 220 -19.51 19.49 -5.75
C ASP A 220 -18.03 19.38 -5.34
N SER A 221 -17.58 18.17 -4.97
CA SER A 221 -16.18 17.78 -4.81
C SER A 221 -15.99 16.29 -5.04
N ILE A 222 -14.79 15.91 -5.46
CA ILE A 222 -14.37 14.51 -5.59
C ILE A 222 -13.03 14.27 -4.90
N MET A 223 -12.82 13.03 -4.47
CA MET A 223 -11.51 12.49 -4.15
C MET A 223 -11.17 11.36 -5.11
N TYR A 224 -9.94 11.29 -5.59
CA TYR A 224 -9.49 10.22 -6.47
C TYR A 224 -8.12 9.68 -6.11
N GLN A 225 -7.89 8.41 -6.42
CA GLN A 225 -6.60 7.74 -6.27
C GLN A 225 -6.21 7.11 -7.60
N ILE A 226 -4.91 7.15 -7.90
CA ILE A 226 -4.35 6.49 -9.09
C ILE A 226 -3.49 5.31 -8.64
N LYS A 227 -3.48 4.23 -9.40
CA LYS A 227 -2.68 3.04 -9.10
C LYS A 227 -2.31 2.30 -10.39
N LYS A 228 -1.05 1.89 -10.49
CA LYS A 228 -0.58 0.98 -11.53
C LYS A 228 0.56 0.12 -10.98
N GLU A 229 0.51 -1.18 -11.22
CA GLU A 229 1.56 -2.11 -10.79
C GLU A 229 2.89 -1.77 -11.47
N GLY A 230 3.99 -1.77 -10.71
CA GLY A 230 5.32 -1.38 -11.20
C GLY A 230 5.53 0.13 -11.34
N TYR A 231 4.61 0.95 -10.82
CA TYR A 231 4.68 2.41 -10.89
C TYR A 231 4.33 3.04 -9.54
N SER A 232 4.88 4.23 -9.28
CA SER A 232 4.60 5.04 -8.11
C SER A 232 4.38 6.50 -8.50
N GLU A 233 3.36 7.15 -7.95
CA GLU A 233 3.14 8.60 -8.09
C GLU A 233 4.04 9.45 -7.17
N GLY A 234 4.90 8.81 -6.40
CA GLY A 234 5.90 9.48 -5.57
C GLY A 234 7.32 8.98 -5.77
N HIS A 235 8.26 9.81 -5.34
CA HIS A 235 9.70 9.57 -5.33
C HIS A 235 10.30 10.17 -4.05
N ASP A 236 11.16 9.41 -3.35
CA ASP A 236 11.75 9.78 -2.04
C ASP A 236 10.75 10.20 -0.93
N GLY A 237 9.54 9.65 -1.00
CA GLY A 237 8.44 9.98 -0.08
C GLY A 237 7.69 11.27 -0.43
N TYR A 238 8.04 11.92 -1.54
CA TYR A 238 7.38 13.12 -2.04
C TYR A 238 6.44 12.79 -3.21
N LEU A 239 5.33 13.51 -3.30
CA LEU A 239 4.39 13.39 -4.43
C LEU A 239 4.95 14.09 -5.67
N LEU A 240 4.95 13.42 -6.82
CA LEU A 240 5.48 13.97 -8.07
C LEU A 240 4.56 15.05 -8.66
N LYS A 241 5.16 16.14 -9.16
CA LYS A 241 4.51 17.28 -9.84
C LYS A 241 5.06 17.51 -11.26
N GLY A 242 5.89 16.62 -11.77
CA GLY A 242 6.52 16.72 -13.07
C GLY A 242 8.03 16.94 -12.97
N LEU A 243 8.60 17.71 -13.90
CA LEU A 243 10.00 18.10 -13.90
C LEU A 243 10.18 19.60 -13.68
N ASN A 244 11.30 19.97 -13.05
CA ASN A 244 11.73 21.36 -12.92
C ASN A 244 12.44 21.84 -14.20
N ALA A 245 12.86 23.11 -14.23
CA ALA A 245 13.52 23.72 -15.39
C ALA A 245 14.88 23.08 -15.76
N ASN A 246 15.50 22.34 -14.84
CA ASN A 246 16.77 21.65 -15.06
C ASN A 246 16.58 20.20 -15.52
N GLY A 247 15.33 19.70 -15.54
CA GLY A 247 15.02 18.31 -15.87
C GLY A 247 14.99 17.37 -14.66
N ASP A 248 15.17 17.86 -13.44
CA ASP A 248 15.04 17.03 -12.23
C ASP A 248 13.57 16.90 -11.81
N TYR A 249 13.26 15.90 -10.98
CA TYR A 249 11.92 15.74 -10.42
C TYR A 249 11.47 16.97 -9.63
N ALA A 250 10.24 17.39 -9.89
CA ALA A 250 9.55 18.40 -9.11
C ALA A 250 8.51 17.73 -8.21
N TYR A 251 8.35 18.26 -6.99
CA TYR A 251 7.45 17.70 -5.99
C TYR A 251 6.25 18.63 -5.73
N ALA A 252 5.21 18.10 -5.12
CA ALA A 252 4.09 18.89 -4.62
C ALA A 252 4.46 19.55 -3.28
N ASP A 253 4.14 20.84 -3.16
CA ASP A 253 4.14 21.59 -1.91
C ASP A 253 2.75 21.38 -1.30
N LEU A 254 2.67 20.50 -0.30
CA LEU A 254 1.40 20.04 0.28
C LEU A 254 0.94 20.95 1.42
N ASN A 255 1.87 21.62 2.09
CA ASN A 255 1.56 22.53 3.19
C ASN A 255 1.33 24.00 2.74
N GLY A 256 1.71 24.33 1.50
CA GLY A 256 1.51 25.61 0.86
C GLY A 256 2.49 26.71 1.30
N ASP A 257 3.64 26.36 1.87
CA ASP A 257 4.63 27.32 2.36
C ASP A 257 5.65 27.78 1.31
N GLY A 258 5.57 27.21 0.10
CA GLY A 258 6.44 27.50 -1.03
C GLY A 258 7.79 26.79 -0.98
N LYS A 259 7.96 25.80 -0.10
CA LYS A 259 9.15 24.94 0.01
C LYS A 259 8.77 23.48 -0.20
N TYR A 260 9.78 22.66 -0.46
CA TYR A 260 9.64 21.20 -0.48
C TYR A 260 10.55 20.67 0.64
N ASP A 261 9.98 20.38 1.81
CA ASP A 261 10.72 19.94 2.98
C ASP A 261 10.12 18.69 3.64
N ALA A 262 10.58 18.31 4.84
CA ALA A 262 10.10 17.09 5.49
C ALA A 262 8.59 17.08 5.76
N LEU A 263 7.93 18.24 5.80
CA LEU A 263 6.49 18.39 6.01
C LEU A 263 5.66 18.07 4.77
N ASP A 264 6.29 17.99 3.59
CA ASP A 264 5.63 17.61 2.33
C ASP A 264 5.74 16.12 2.01
N LYS A 265 6.36 15.33 2.90
CA LYS A 265 6.43 13.88 2.75
C LYS A 265 5.07 13.24 2.98
N VAL A 266 4.75 12.29 2.11
CA VAL A 266 3.53 11.49 2.16
C VAL A 266 3.81 10.20 2.93
N ALA A 267 2.92 9.82 3.84
CA ALA A 267 3.07 8.62 4.66
C ALA A 267 2.98 7.31 3.86
N SER A 268 2.18 7.29 2.78
CA SER A 268 1.96 6.10 1.96
C SER A 268 1.34 6.44 0.60
N PHE A 269 1.59 5.60 -0.39
CA PHE A 269 0.90 5.58 -1.68
C PHE A 269 -0.07 4.37 -1.73
N PRO A 270 -1.24 4.45 -2.39
CA PRO A 270 -1.66 5.52 -3.29
C PRO A 270 -2.17 6.80 -2.59
N TYR A 271 -1.80 7.96 -3.11
CA TYR A 271 -2.16 9.27 -2.56
C TYR A 271 -3.60 9.69 -2.94
N PRO A 272 -4.43 10.13 -1.97
CA PRO A 272 -5.79 10.62 -2.26
C PRO A 272 -5.77 12.09 -2.70
N TYR A 273 -5.95 12.32 -4.00
CA TYR A 273 -6.09 13.66 -4.57
C TYR A 273 -7.48 14.23 -4.29
N PHE A 274 -7.55 15.51 -3.92
CA PHE A 274 -8.81 16.22 -3.65
C PHE A 274 -9.08 17.31 -4.69
N LEU A 275 -10.31 17.38 -5.19
CA LEU A 275 -10.75 18.38 -6.15
C LEU A 275 -12.11 18.98 -5.74
N SER A 276 -12.17 20.30 -5.61
CA SER A 276 -13.37 21.06 -5.26
C SER A 276 -13.84 21.89 -6.44
N TYR A 277 -15.14 21.84 -6.74
CA TYR A 277 -15.78 22.62 -7.82
C TYR A 277 -16.47 23.87 -7.32
N LYS A 278 -16.43 24.13 -6.00
CA LYS A 278 -17.21 25.19 -5.32
C LYS A 278 -16.99 26.60 -5.88
N ASP A 279 -15.84 26.84 -6.51
CA ASP A 279 -15.44 28.13 -7.07
C ASP A 279 -14.99 28.04 -8.55
N MET A 280 -15.29 26.93 -9.24
CA MET A 280 -14.93 26.75 -10.64
C MET A 280 -16.02 27.33 -11.57
N GLU A 281 -15.64 28.26 -12.45
CA GLU A 281 -16.53 28.78 -13.51
C GLU A 281 -16.79 27.73 -14.60
N ASP A 282 -15.79 26.87 -14.87
CA ASP A 282 -15.86 25.83 -15.89
C ASP A 282 -16.41 24.52 -15.33
N THR A 283 -17.38 23.93 -16.03
CA THR A 283 -17.90 22.59 -15.75
C THR A 283 -16.99 21.47 -16.25
N LYS A 284 -15.87 21.82 -16.88
CA LYS A 284 -14.87 20.89 -17.43
C LYS A 284 -13.51 21.20 -16.84
N THR A 285 -12.85 20.21 -16.26
CA THR A 285 -11.51 20.36 -15.68
C THR A 285 -10.60 19.20 -16.05
N THR A 286 -9.30 19.47 -16.12
CA THR A 286 -8.26 18.47 -16.35
C THR A 286 -7.30 18.48 -15.18
N GLN A 287 -6.97 17.29 -14.66
CA GLN A 287 -5.95 17.08 -13.64
C GLN A 287 -4.84 16.22 -14.23
N THR A 288 -3.61 16.70 -14.16
CA THR A 288 -2.44 15.95 -14.62
C THR A 288 -1.74 15.34 -13.42
N CYS A 289 -1.57 14.03 -13.43
CA CYS A 289 -0.84 13.25 -12.46
C CYS A 289 0.41 12.66 -13.10
N TYR A 290 1.43 12.41 -12.29
CA TYR A 290 2.69 11.86 -12.77
C TYR A 290 3.02 10.58 -12.02
N MET A 291 3.51 9.59 -12.73
CA MET A 291 4.02 8.34 -12.15
C MET A 291 5.42 8.05 -12.68
N LEU A 292 6.25 7.47 -11.81
CA LEU A 292 7.56 6.96 -12.14
C LEU A 292 7.50 5.44 -12.19
N ALA A 293 8.14 4.84 -13.21
CA ALA A 293 8.36 3.41 -13.23
C ALA A 293 9.26 3.02 -12.05
N ILE A 294 8.84 2.01 -11.28
CA ILE A 294 9.68 1.43 -10.25
C ILE A 294 10.71 0.55 -10.96
N THR A 295 11.94 1.04 -11.09
CA THR A 295 13.06 0.25 -11.62
C THR A 295 13.71 -0.56 -10.51
N PRO A 296 14.31 -1.72 -10.81
CA PRO A 296 15.06 -2.50 -9.83
C PRO A 296 16.14 -1.68 -9.09
N GLU A 297 16.81 -0.75 -9.78
CA GLU A 297 17.83 0.12 -9.18
C GLU A 297 17.24 1.13 -8.18
N THR A 298 16.10 1.75 -8.52
CA THR A 298 15.41 2.69 -7.62
C THR A 298 14.84 1.96 -6.40
N ASP A 299 14.32 0.76 -6.61
CA ASP A 299 13.77 -0.08 -5.54
C ASP A 299 14.89 -0.60 -4.62
N LEU A 300 16.03 -1.03 -5.19
CA LEU A 300 17.20 -1.47 -4.41
C LEU A 300 17.76 -0.36 -3.51
N ALA A 301 17.95 0.85 -4.06
CA ALA A 301 18.45 1.99 -3.29
C ALA A 301 17.49 2.41 -2.16
N LYS A 302 16.19 2.34 -2.43
CA LYS A 302 15.14 2.59 -1.44
C LYS A 302 15.18 1.53 -0.33
N ILE A 303 15.18 0.25 -0.67
CA ILE A 303 15.27 -0.86 0.29
C ILE A 303 16.53 -0.71 1.15
N ALA A 304 17.68 -0.42 0.53
CA ALA A 304 18.93 -0.21 1.25
C ALA A 304 18.82 0.92 2.28
N THR A 305 18.26 2.07 1.88
CA THR A 305 18.09 3.24 2.76
C THR A 305 17.12 2.95 3.90
N GLU A 306 15.98 2.33 3.60
CA GLU A 306 14.95 1.99 4.59
C GLU A 306 15.40 0.88 5.56
N TRP A 307 16.29 -0.02 5.11
CA TRP A 307 16.92 -1.03 5.96
C TRP A 307 18.01 -0.45 6.86
N ASP A 308 18.86 0.43 6.33
CA ASP A 308 19.93 1.09 7.11
C ASP A 308 19.34 1.91 8.27
N ALA A 309 18.29 2.70 8.01
CA ALA A 309 17.60 3.46 9.05
C ALA A 309 16.94 2.57 10.11
N ALA A 310 16.34 1.45 9.69
CA ALA A 310 15.67 0.54 10.61
C ALA A 310 16.66 -0.25 11.48
N THR A 311 17.80 -0.66 10.91
CA THR A 311 18.89 -1.30 11.66
C THR A 311 19.57 -0.31 12.63
N GLU A 312 19.73 0.96 12.27
CA GLU A 312 20.21 2.01 13.19
C GLU A 312 19.33 2.08 14.45
N GLU A 313 18.02 2.18 14.27
CA GLU A 313 17.08 2.26 15.39
C GLU A 313 17.14 0.99 16.27
N TYR A 314 17.13 -0.19 15.64
CA TYR A 314 17.22 -1.47 16.33
C TYR A 314 18.50 -1.58 17.19
N PHE A 315 19.68 -1.35 16.60
CA PHE A 315 20.94 -1.54 17.30
C PHE A 315 21.17 -0.47 18.38
N LYS A 316 20.62 0.73 18.21
CA LYS A 316 20.59 1.73 19.28
C LYS A 316 19.78 1.23 20.49
N LYS A 317 18.61 0.63 20.28
CA LYS A 317 17.79 0.05 21.36
C LYS A 317 18.48 -1.11 22.05
N VAL A 318 19.15 -1.98 21.29
CA VAL A 318 19.96 -3.08 21.85
C VAL A 318 21.10 -2.53 22.71
N LEU A 319 21.79 -1.48 22.25
CA LEU A 319 22.88 -0.86 23.02
C LEU A 319 22.38 -0.20 24.32
N GLU A 320 21.22 0.47 24.27
CA GLU A 320 20.55 1.03 25.45
C GLU A 320 20.22 -0.08 26.47
N LEU A 321 19.66 -1.20 26.01
CA LEU A 321 19.35 -2.36 26.84
C LEU A 321 20.61 -3.00 27.44
N GLU A 322 21.63 -3.29 26.64
CA GLU A 322 22.90 -3.86 27.12
C GLU A 322 23.58 -2.97 28.18
N SER A 323 23.60 -1.66 27.94
CA SER A 323 24.15 -0.69 28.89
C SER A 323 23.40 -0.73 30.23
N ALA A 324 22.06 -0.79 30.19
CA ALA A 324 21.22 -0.90 31.38
C ALA A 324 21.48 -2.23 32.13
N LEU A 325 21.41 -3.37 31.44
CA LEU A 325 21.58 -4.70 32.03
C LEU A 325 22.97 -4.89 32.66
N VAL A 326 24.03 -4.49 31.97
CA VAL A 326 25.41 -4.82 32.37
C VAL A 326 26.00 -3.77 33.33
N THR A 327 25.53 -2.52 33.31
CA THR A 327 26.12 -1.44 34.14
C THR A 327 25.16 -0.76 35.10
N GLY A 328 23.85 -0.96 34.96
CA GLY A 328 22.85 -0.18 35.70
C GLY A 328 22.70 1.25 35.15
N SER A 329 23.12 1.49 33.90
CA SER A 329 22.97 2.78 33.22
C SER A 329 21.52 3.25 33.26
N GLY A 330 21.30 4.56 33.38
CA GLY A 330 19.96 5.13 33.54
C GLY A 330 19.34 4.93 34.92
N GLY A 331 20.05 4.32 35.88
CA GLY A 331 19.49 3.96 37.18
C GLY A 331 18.74 2.62 37.18
N PHE A 332 18.97 1.82 36.12
CA PHE A 332 18.32 0.52 35.92
C PHE A 332 18.49 -0.41 37.12
N ALA A 333 17.40 -1.10 37.45
CA ALA A 333 17.35 -2.21 38.39
C ALA A 333 16.57 -3.37 37.77
N TYR A 334 16.84 -4.60 38.21
CA TYR A 334 16.19 -5.81 37.70
C TYR A 334 14.74 -5.98 38.23
N THR A 335 13.89 -5.00 37.95
CA THR A 335 12.47 -4.95 38.32
C THR A 335 11.57 -5.08 37.09
N GLU A 336 10.32 -5.51 37.29
CA GLU A 336 9.35 -5.66 36.19
C GLU A 336 9.10 -4.34 35.46
N GLU A 337 9.01 -3.22 36.18
CA GLU A 337 8.79 -1.88 35.62
C GLU A 337 9.91 -1.48 34.65
N GLU A 338 11.16 -1.78 35.00
CA GLU A 338 12.33 -1.47 34.18
C GLU A 338 12.40 -2.37 32.93
N PHE A 339 12.00 -3.65 33.02
CA PHE A 339 11.91 -4.51 31.84
C PHE A 339 10.85 -4.02 30.83
N VAL A 340 9.73 -3.48 31.31
CA VAL A 340 8.73 -2.86 30.43
C VAL A 340 9.33 -1.69 29.64
N PHE A 341 10.21 -0.91 30.26
CA PHE A 341 10.81 0.26 29.61
C PHE A 341 12.00 -0.08 28.70
N TYR A 342 12.89 -0.98 29.12
CA TYR A 342 14.13 -1.29 28.39
C TYR A 342 14.03 -2.54 27.49
N SER A 343 13.34 -3.58 27.96
CA SER A 343 13.29 -4.89 27.27
C SER A 343 12.18 -4.97 26.24
N ASN A 344 10.94 -4.61 26.60
CA ASN A 344 9.79 -4.74 25.69
C ASN A 344 9.99 -4.02 24.34
N PRO A 345 10.56 -2.80 24.29
CA PRO A 345 10.83 -2.15 23.01
C PRO A 345 11.78 -2.96 22.12
N VAL A 346 12.82 -3.59 22.69
CA VAL A 346 13.77 -4.43 21.95
C VAL A 346 13.09 -5.68 21.41
N TRP A 347 12.20 -6.31 22.18
CA TRP A 347 11.41 -7.44 21.68
C TRP A 347 10.53 -7.03 20.50
N ASN A 348 9.76 -5.96 20.64
CA ASN A 348 8.81 -5.52 19.61
C ASN A 348 9.53 -5.13 18.31
N ILE A 349 10.55 -4.27 18.41
CA ILE A 349 11.31 -3.83 17.23
C ILE A 349 12.09 -4.98 16.58
N ALA A 350 12.49 -6.02 17.34
CA ALA A 350 13.10 -7.20 16.75
C ALA A 350 12.14 -7.94 15.79
N TYR A 351 10.88 -8.16 16.18
CA TYR A 351 9.92 -8.84 15.31
C TYR A 351 9.46 -7.95 14.15
N ASP A 352 9.26 -6.66 14.38
CA ASP A 352 8.97 -5.71 13.30
C ASP A 352 10.08 -5.73 12.23
N MET A 353 11.35 -5.79 12.67
CA MET A 353 12.50 -5.91 11.80
C MET A 353 12.57 -7.26 11.06
N LEU A 354 12.22 -8.37 11.71
CA LEU A 354 12.20 -9.69 11.07
C LEU A 354 11.12 -9.77 10.00
N ASP A 355 9.94 -9.19 10.25
CA ASP A 355 8.84 -9.15 9.28
C ASP A 355 9.22 -8.27 8.07
N LYS A 356 9.74 -7.06 8.34
CA LYS A 356 10.21 -6.14 7.29
C LYS A 356 11.36 -6.75 6.48
N GLY A 357 12.33 -7.38 7.14
CA GLY A 357 13.46 -8.03 6.50
C GLY A 357 13.04 -9.23 5.65
N ALA A 358 12.05 -10.00 6.08
CA ALA A 358 11.49 -11.10 5.28
C ALA A 358 10.78 -10.59 4.01
N GLU A 359 10.05 -9.47 4.11
CA GLU A 359 9.44 -8.82 2.96
C GLU A 359 10.51 -8.37 1.94
N TYR A 360 11.52 -7.62 2.38
CA TYR A 360 12.59 -7.17 1.50
C TYR A 360 13.41 -8.33 0.94
N ALA A 361 13.73 -9.35 1.75
CA ALA A 361 14.46 -10.52 1.26
C ALA A 361 13.70 -11.22 0.12
N LYS A 362 12.37 -11.30 0.21
CA LYS A 362 11.52 -11.85 -0.86
C LYS A 362 11.54 -10.98 -2.12
N GLN A 363 11.49 -9.66 -1.96
CA GLN A 363 11.57 -8.71 -3.09
C GLN A 363 12.94 -8.84 -3.78
N LEU A 364 14.03 -8.73 -3.03
CA LEU A 364 15.41 -8.80 -3.53
C LEU A 364 15.74 -10.15 -4.18
N ALA A 365 15.24 -11.27 -3.64
CA ALA A 365 15.47 -12.59 -4.23
C ALA A 365 14.84 -12.76 -5.63
N SER A 366 13.91 -11.89 -6.00
CA SER A 366 13.29 -11.87 -7.34
C SER A 366 13.99 -10.93 -8.34
N MET A 367 15.00 -10.17 -7.89
CA MET A 367 15.72 -9.16 -8.67
C MET A 367 17.00 -9.71 -9.33
N GLU A 368 17.67 -8.88 -10.13
CA GLU A 368 18.93 -9.20 -10.81
C GLU A 368 20.11 -9.37 -9.83
N VAL A 369 21.27 -9.80 -10.34
CA VAL A 369 22.45 -10.22 -9.55
C VAL A 369 22.94 -9.12 -8.59
N GLU A 370 22.72 -7.86 -8.96
CA GLU A 370 23.11 -6.65 -8.24
C GLU A 370 22.42 -6.53 -6.86
N ALA A 371 21.28 -7.21 -6.64
CA ALA A 371 20.58 -7.22 -5.35
C ALA A 371 21.15 -8.21 -4.33
N GLN A 372 22.07 -9.10 -4.74
CA GLN A 372 22.51 -10.24 -3.92
C GLN A 372 23.35 -9.81 -2.70
N GLU A 373 24.11 -8.72 -2.81
CA GLU A 373 24.88 -8.16 -1.69
C GLU A 373 23.93 -7.67 -0.60
N LEU A 374 22.98 -6.80 -0.94
CA LEU A 374 21.98 -6.30 0.00
C LEU A 374 21.11 -7.41 0.59
N LEU A 375 20.74 -8.42 -0.22
CA LEU A 375 20.01 -9.59 0.26
C LEU A 375 20.82 -10.34 1.32
N THR A 376 22.13 -10.49 1.10
CA THR A 376 23.02 -11.12 2.09
C THR A 376 23.07 -10.28 3.35
N ASP A 377 23.18 -8.96 3.21
CA ASP A 377 23.25 -8.05 4.36
C ASP A 377 22.01 -8.15 5.26
N ILE A 378 20.83 -8.00 4.66
CA ILE A 378 19.54 -8.12 5.34
C ILE A 378 19.42 -9.48 6.04
N ASN A 379 19.83 -10.56 5.38
CA ASN A 379 19.73 -11.88 5.98
C ASN A 379 20.69 -12.12 7.15
N VAL A 380 21.90 -11.58 7.09
CA VAL A 380 22.86 -11.66 8.20
C VAL A 380 22.37 -10.81 9.38
N ASP A 381 21.87 -9.60 9.14
CA ASP A 381 21.28 -8.76 10.17
C ASP A 381 20.09 -9.44 10.85
N MET A 382 19.19 -10.06 10.07
CA MET A 382 18.10 -10.87 10.63
C MET A 382 18.62 -12.06 11.45
N ALA A 383 19.75 -12.69 11.06
CA ALA A 383 20.36 -13.75 11.85
C ALA A 383 20.91 -13.23 13.19
N ILE A 384 21.49 -12.03 13.21
CA ILE A 384 21.92 -11.34 14.43
C ILE A 384 20.70 -11.07 15.33
N ILE A 385 19.60 -10.55 14.77
CA ILE A 385 18.36 -10.25 15.52
C ILE A 385 17.77 -11.52 16.15
N ARG A 386 17.71 -12.64 15.40
CA ARG A 386 17.27 -13.93 15.95
C ARG A 386 18.20 -14.39 17.07
N CYS A 387 19.51 -14.27 16.90
CA CYS A 387 20.43 -14.60 17.98
C CYS A 387 20.17 -13.72 19.21
N HIS A 388 20.05 -12.40 19.06
CA HIS A 388 19.70 -11.49 20.16
C HIS A 388 18.43 -11.93 20.90
N LEU A 389 17.33 -12.20 20.18
CA LEU A 389 16.11 -12.71 20.77
C LEU A 389 16.37 -13.99 21.59
N TYR A 390 17.09 -14.95 21.00
CA TYR A 390 17.44 -16.18 21.67
C TYR A 390 18.26 -15.96 22.95
N GLY A 391 19.30 -15.12 22.95
CA GLY A 391 20.11 -15.03 24.16
C GLY A 391 19.62 -14.04 25.20
N TYR A 392 18.79 -13.06 24.86
CA TYR A 392 18.12 -12.24 25.87
C TYR A 392 16.96 -13.00 26.51
N TYR A 393 16.17 -13.72 25.72
CA TYR A 393 14.89 -14.26 26.17
C TYR A 393 14.82 -15.79 26.19
N GLY A 394 15.85 -16.50 25.71
CA GLY A 394 15.89 -17.97 25.69
C GLY A 394 14.91 -18.61 24.72
N GLN A 395 14.07 -17.80 24.05
CA GLN A 395 12.97 -18.24 23.22
C GLN A 395 12.88 -17.35 21.98
N LEU A 396 12.54 -18.00 20.86
CA LEU A 396 12.29 -17.41 19.56
C LEU A 396 10.86 -17.75 19.15
N LEU A 397 10.22 -16.88 18.39
CA LEU A 397 8.91 -17.17 17.80
C LEU A 397 9.03 -17.31 16.28
N GLY A 398 8.36 -18.31 15.75
CA GLY A 398 8.02 -18.43 14.33
C GLY A 398 6.53 -18.73 14.23
N ASP A 399 5.79 -17.99 13.40
CA ASP A 399 4.34 -18.19 13.21
C ASP A 399 3.56 -18.35 14.53
N LYS A 400 3.82 -17.48 15.51
CA LYS A 400 3.15 -17.45 16.83
C LYS A 400 3.41 -18.66 17.74
N VAL A 401 4.41 -19.48 17.42
CA VAL A 401 4.86 -20.60 18.27
C VAL A 401 6.34 -20.50 18.58
N SER A 402 6.77 -21.13 19.69
CA SER A 402 8.17 -21.18 20.08
C SER A 402 8.98 -22.00 19.06
N LEU A 403 10.03 -21.38 18.50
CA LEU A 403 10.94 -21.96 17.54
C LEU A 403 12.08 -22.66 18.29
N PRO A 404 12.30 -23.98 18.07
CA PRO A 404 13.36 -24.72 18.76
C PRO A 404 14.76 -24.18 18.44
N VAL A 405 15.66 -24.13 19.43
CA VAL A 405 17.06 -23.71 19.24
C VAL A 405 17.77 -24.50 18.14
N GLU A 406 17.45 -25.81 18.00
CA GLU A 406 18.07 -26.62 16.96
C GLU A 406 17.65 -26.19 15.55
N GLN A 407 16.46 -25.57 15.38
CA GLN A 407 16.08 -24.96 14.10
C GLN A 407 16.94 -23.73 13.82
N LEU A 408 17.16 -22.84 14.80
CA LEU A 408 18.09 -21.70 14.65
C LEU A 408 19.50 -22.19 14.27
N ILE A 409 19.99 -23.25 14.92
CA ILE A 409 21.29 -23.86 14.61
C ILE A 409 21.35 -24.36 13.16
N GLN A 410 20.30 -25.00 12.65
CA GLN A 410 20.25 -25.46 11.26
C GLN A 410 20.22 -24.28 10.27
N ASP A 411 19.45 -23.24 10.58
CA ASP A 411 19.37 -22.05 9.73
C ASP A 411 20.72 -21.33 9.64
N LEU A 412 21.43 -21.19 10.77
CA LEU A 412 22.78 -20.62 10.81
C LEU A 412 23.81 -21.48 10.07
N LYS A 413 23.74 -22.81 10.18
CA LYS A 413 24.60 -23.73 9.42
C LYS A 413 24.39 -23.58 7.92
N LYS A 414 23.12 -23.54 7.49
CA LYS A 414 22.76 -23.35 6.10
C LYS A 414 23.31 -22.02 5.58
N ALA A 415 23.05 -20.92 6.30
CA ALA A 415 23.56 -19.60 5.97
C ALA A 415 25.10 -19.58 5.86
N ARG A 416 25.82 -20.25 6.78
CA ARG A 416 27.28 -20.35 6.75
C ARG A 416 27.78 -20.96 5.44
N ASP A 417 27.09 -22.00 4.97
CA ASP A 417 27.51 -22.78 3.81
C ASP A 417 27.09 -22.10 2.49
N GLU A 418 26.09 -21.20 2.52
CA GLU A 418 25.56 -20.48 1.36
C GLU A 418 26.15 -19.06 1.17
N TYR A 419 26.46 -18.33 2.24
CA TYR A 419 26.88 -16.93 2.15
C TYR A 419 28.37 -16.77 1.77
N PRO A 420 28.72 -15.70 1.04
CA PRO A 420 30.12 -15.38 0.73
C PRO A 420 30.87 -14.77 1.93
N SER A 421 32.19 -15.06 2.02
CA SER A 421 33.19 -14.40 2.89
C SER A 421 32.66 -13.93 4.26
N ALA A 422 32.53 -12.61 4.47
CA ALA A 422 32.16 -11.98 5.74
C ALA A 422 30.80 -12.44 6.28
N GLY A 423 29.81 -12.68 5.41
CA GLY A 423 28.49 -13.18 5.81
C GLY A 423 28.58 -14.60 6.39
N SER A 424 29.42 -15.46 5.81
CA SER A 424 29.70 -16.81 6.33
C SER A 424 30.40 -16.77 7.68
N HIS A 425 31.40 -15.89 7.85
CA HIS A 425 32.11 -15.74 9.12
C HIS A 425 31.22 -15.12 10.22
N ALA A 426 30.36 -14.17 9.85
CA ALA A 426 29.37 -13.56 10.75
C ALA A 426 28.45 -14.62 11.36
N VAL A 427 27.77 -15.41 10.52
CA VAL A 427 26.87 -16.48 11.01
C VAL A 427 27.63 -17.62 11.68
N THR A 428 28.91 -17.84 11.35
CA THR A 428 29.78 -18.78 12.07
C THR A 428 30.02 -18.32 13.52
N LEU A 429 30.25 -17.02 13.74
CA LEU A 429 30.44 -16.48 15.10
C LEU A 429 29.12 -16.55 15.89
N LEU A 430 27.99 -16.22 15.26
CA LEU A 430 26.68 -16.40 15.87
C LEU A 430 26.42 -17.86 16.28
N LEU A 431 26.73 -18.80 15.39
CA LEU A 431 26.62 -20.23 15.66
C LEU A 431 27.51 -20.66 16.85
N ALA A 432 28.73 -20.13 16.95
CA ALA A 432 29.62 -20.39 18.08
C ALA A 432 28.99 -19.93 19.41
N LYS A 433 28.31 -18.78 19.43
CA LYS A 433 27.64 -18.24 20.62
C LYS A 433 26.45 -19.11 21.02
N VAL A 434 25.63 -19.54 20.06
CA VAL A 434 24.50 -20.45 20.33
C VAL A 434 25.00 -21.80 20.83
N TYR A 435 26.10 -22.33 20.28
CA TYR A 435 26.70 -23.56 20.79
C TYR A 435 27.27 -23.42 22.19
N ALA A 436 27.96 -22.32 22.49
CA ALA A 436 28.45 -22.06 23.85
C ALA A 436 27.28 -21.98 24.86
N ASP A 437 26.16 -21.41 24.46
CA ASP A 437 24.96 -21.35 25.27
C ASP A 437 24.33 -22.72 25.55
N GLU A 438 24.34 -23.59 24.55
CA GLU A 438 23.88 -24.99 24.65
C GLU A 438 24.95 -25.93 25.27
N GLU A 439 26.03 -25.38 25.84
CA GLU A 439 27.18 -26.13 26.38
C GLU A 439 27.87 -27.07 25.38
N ARG A 440 27.70 -26.82 24.08
CA ARG A 440 28.32 -27.54 22.95
C ARG A 440 29.71 -26.99 22.67
N TRP A 441 30.58 -27.12 23.68
CA TRP A 441 31.86 -26.41 23.72
C TRP A 441 32.84 -26.77 22.60
N ASN A 442 32.85 -28.02 22.13
CA ASN A 442 33.72 -28.40 21.01
C ASN A 442 33.24 -27.74 19.72
N GLU A 443 31.95 -27.77 19.42
CA GLU A 443 31.41 -27.11 18.22
C GLU A 443 31.57 -25.59 18.26
N ALA A 444 31.43 -24.97 19.44
CA ALA A 444 31.72 -23.56 19.64
C ALA A 444 33.19 -23.23 19.30
N LEU A 445 34.13 -24.03 19.84
CA LEU A 445 35.56 -23.86 19.58
C LEU A 445 35.93 -24.06 18.11
N GLU A 446 35.36 -25.08 17.45
CA GLU A 446 35.56 -25.33 16.01
C GLU A 446 35.13 -24.14 15.15
N CYS A 447 34.01 -23.49 15.51
CA CYS A 447 33.55 -22.28 14.83
C CYS A 447 34.54 -21.12 15.03
N CYS A 448 35.04 -20.93 16.25
CA CYS A 448 36.05 -19.91 16.54
C CYS A 448 37.35 -20.15 15.76
N GLU A 449 37.86 -21.39 15.76
CA GLU A 449 39.08 -21.77 15.03
C GLU A 449 38.92 -21.59 13.52
N ARG A 450 37.74 -21.88 12.97
CA ARG A 450 37.45 -21.64 11.54
C ARG A 450 37.63 -20.17 11.17
N ILE A 451 37.09 -19.26 11.97
CA ILE A 451 37.22 -17.81 11.72
C ILE A 451 38.67 -17.36 11.94
N ALA A 452 39.32 -17.81 13.03
CA ALA A 452 40.70 -17.43 13.34
C ALA A 452 41.69 -17.87 12.25
N ASN A 453 41.46 -19.03 11.64
CA ASN A 453 42.31 -19.58 10.59
C ASN A 453 42.00 -19.03 9.18
N SER A 454 40.98 -18.18 9.01
CA SER A 454 40.65 -17.60 7.68
C SER A 454 41.73 -16.63 7.19
N GLY A 455 42.39 -15.92 8.12
CA GLY A 455 43.35 -14.86 7.80
C GLY A 455 42.71 -13.57 7.26
N GLU A 456 41.38 -13.44 7.29
CA GLU A 456 40.66 -12.27 6.75
C GLU A 456 40.62 -11.08 7.73
N TYR A 457 40.84 -11.32 9.02
CA TYR A 457 40.69 -10.31 10.08
C TYR A 457 41.96 -10.12 10.89
N GLN A 458 42.10 -8.94 11.49
CA GLN A 458 43.26 -8.60 12.29
C GLN A 458 42.85 -7.99 13.63
N LEU A 459 43.32 -8.59 14.72
CA LEU A 459 43.23 -7.98 16.06
C LEU A 459 44.05 -6.68 16.10
N THR A 460 43.47 -5.60 16.62
CA THR A 460 44.20 -4.34 16.82
C THR A 460 44.45 -4.08 18.29
N ASN A 461 45.58 -3.44 18.59
CA ASN A 461 45.98 -3.12 19.96
C ASN A 461 45.30 -1.87 20.52
N LEU A 462 44.14 -1.52 19.98
CA LEU A 462 43.35 -0.36 20.38
C LEU A 462 42.22 -0.81 21.30
N GLY A 463 41.95 -0.02 22.34
CA GLY A 463 40.84 -0.29 23.26
C GLY A 463 39.48 -0.36 22.56
N TYR A 464 39.30 0.45 21.51
CA TYR A 464 38.12 0.41 20.64
C TYR A 464 38.39 -0.45 19.40
N PRO A 465 37.40 -1.20 18.88
CA PRO A 465 37.57 -1.97 17.65
C PRO A 465 37.69 -1.05 16.44
N THR A 466 38.36 -1.56 15.41
CA THR A 466 38.49 -0.91 14.09
C THR A 466 37.80 -1.73 13.01
N GLU A 467 37.68 -1.16 11.81
CA GLU A 467 37.19 -1.87 10.61
C GLU A 467 37.91 -3.20 10.35
N LYS A 468 39.18 -3.34 10.76
CA LYS A 468 39.97 -4.58 10.58
C LYS A 468 39.55 -5.71 11.53
N GLU A 469 38.86 -5.37 12.61
CA GLU A 469 38.30 -6.32 13.56
C GLU A 469 36.82 -6.61 13.28
N ALA A 470 36.16 -5.84 12.42
CA ALA A 470 34.77 -6.07 12.10
C ALA A 470 34.64 -7.31 11.22
N ILE A 471 34.06 -8.37 11.77
CA ILE A 471 33.58 -9.54 11.01
C ILE A 471 32.33 -9.14 10.23
N TRP A 472 31.46 -8.37 10.90
CA TRP A 472 30.24 -7.84 10.32
C TRP A 472 29.97 -6.42 10.82
N SER A 473 29.47 -5.57 9.93
CA SER A 473 29.14 -4.18 10.22
C SER A 473 27.71 -3.89 9.77
N GLY A 474 26.95 -3.18 10.61
CA GLY A 474 25.57 -2.82 10.35
C GLY A 474 25.43 -1.43 9.75
N HIS A 475 24.47 -0.68 10.29
CA HIS A 475 24.09 0.65 9.83
C HIS A 475 25.24 1.66 9.78
N LYS A 476 25.09 2.66 8.91
CA LYS A 476 26.00 3.81 8.84
C LYS A 476 25.71 4.83 9.92
N TYR A 477 26.75 5.46 10.46
CA TYR A 477 26.64 6.57 11.39
C TYR A 477 27.74 7.60 11.14
N MET A 478 27.50 8.84 11.56
CA MET A 478 28.47 9.93 11.46
C MET A 478 29.25 10.07 12.76
N THR A 479 30.58 10.03 12.67
CA THR A 479 31.47 10.32 13.81
C THR A 479 31.52 11.82 14.09
N GLY A 480 31.98 12.19 15.30
CA GLY A 480 32.05 13.60 15.73
C GLY A 480 32.97 14.50 14.89
N ASP A 481 33.83 13.92 14.05
CA ASP A 481 34.68 14.61 13.08
C ASP A 481 34.06 14.70 11.67
N GLY A 482 32.84 14.18 11.49
CA GLY A 482 32.12 14.19 10.22
C GLY A 482 32.50 13.07 9.25
N SER A 483 33.19 12.02 9.70
CA SER A 483 33.41 10.81 8.89
C SER A 483 32.19 9.89 8.93
N GLU A 484 31.84 9.28 7.80
CA GLU A 484 30.83 8.22 7.74
C GLU A 484 31.50 6.88 8.04
N VAL A 485 31.01 6.17 9.04
CA VAL A 485 31.54 4.86 9.48
C VAL A 485 30.37 3.89 9.64
N ARG A 486 30.61 2.59 9.51
CA ARG A 486 29.60 1.56 9.84
C ARG A 486 29.78 1.04 11.25
N THR A 487 28.67 0.80 11.95
CA THR A 487 28.69 0.24 13.31
C THR A 487 29.18 -1.20 13.27
N PRO A 488 30.31 -1.55 13.90
CA PRO A 488 30.73 -2.94 13.97
C PRO A 488 29.78 -3.72 14.87
N LEU A 489 29.27 -4.86 14.40
CA LEU A 489 28.30 -5.69 15.12
C LEU A 489 28.90 -7.01 15.61
N LEU A 490 29.80 -7.60 14.82
CA LEU A 490 30.47 -8.85 15.18
C LEU A 490 31.96 -8.64 15.08
N LEU A 491 32.68 -8.97 16.14
CA LEU A 491 34.09 -8.59 16.29
C LEU A 491 35.03 -9.79 16.32
N TYR A 492 36.18 -9.62 15.68
CA TYR A 492 37.22 -10.63 15.66
C TYR A 492 37.83 -10.91 17.04
N ARG A 493 37.92 -9.90 17.92
CA ARG A 493 38.32 -10.11 19.33
C ARG A 493 37.37 -11.03 20.10
N GLU A 494 36.09 -11.04 19.74
CA GLU A 494 35.10 -11.92 20.35
C GLU A 494 35.37 -13.40 20.01
N VAL A 495 35.94 -13.69 18.84
CA VAL A 495 36.35 -15.06 18.45
C VAL A 495 37.33 -15.66 19.47
N TYR A 496 38.33 -14.88 19.89
CA TYR A 496 39.36 -15.34 20.84
C TYR A 496 38.82 -15.41 22.27
N LEU A 497 37.98 -14.45 22.66
CA LEU A 497 37.27 -14.49 23.94
C LEU A 497 36.37 -15.74 24.03
N LEU A 498 35.57 -16.00 22.99
CA LEU A 498 34.67 -17.14 22.96
C LEU A 498 35.43 -18.46 22.89
N ALA A 499 36.58 -18.51 22.22
CA ALA A 499 37.48 -19.65 22.28
C ALA A 499 38.03 -19.89 23.71
N ALA A 500 38.33 -18.82 24.46
CA ALA A 500 38.71 -18.94 25.87
C ALA A 500 37.56 -19.52 26.72
N VAL A 501 36.33 -19.03 26.51
CA VAL A 501 35.11 -19.52 27.18
C VAL A 501 34.84 -20.99 26.85
N ALA A 502 34.94 -21.38 25.58
CA ALA A 502 34.77 -22.78 25.16
C ALA A 502 35.85 -23.70 25.76
N ASN A 503 37.11 -23.26 25.80
CA ASN A 503 38.18 -24.02 26.46
C ASN A 503 37.97 -24.12 27.98
N TYR A 504 37.36 -23.10 28.61
CA TYR A 504 36.97 -23.17 30.01
C TYR A 504 35.89 -24.25 30.23
N GLY A 505 34.84 -24.27 29.40
CA GLY A 505 33.80 -25.32 29.42
C GLY A 505 34.35 -26.73 29.19
N LEU A 506 35.42 -26.85 28.39
CA LEU A 506 36.15 -28.12 28.17
C LEU A 506 37.14 -28.48 29.29
N GLY A 507 37.29 -27.65 30.32
CA GLY A 507 38.27 -27.86 31.40
C GLY A 507 39.73 -27.66 30.99
N ARG A 508 40.01 -27.02 29.86
CA ARG A 508 41.34 -26.83 29.27
C ARG A 508 42.02 -25.56 29.80
N GLN A 509 42.25 -25.51 31.11
CA GLN A 509 42.76 -24.33 31.81
C GLN A 509 44.05 -23.72 31.21
N ALA A 510 44.97 -24.56 30.70
CA ALA A 510 46.19 -24.08 30.05
C ALA A 510 45.91 -23.30 28.75
N GLU A 511 44.89 -23.69 27.99
CA GLU A 511 44.50 -22.96 26.77
C GLU A 511 43.75 -21.67 27.11
N VAL A 512 42.89 -21.70 28.13
CA VAL A 512 42.22 -20.48 28.65
C VAL A 512 43.28 -19.42 29.03
N ALA A 513 44.33 -19.82 29.74
CA ALA A 513 45.41 -18.92 30.12
C ALA A 513 46.13 -18.29 28.92
N LYS A 514 46.34 -19.03 27.83
CA LYS A 514 46.96 -18.49 26.61
C LYS A 514 46.08 -17.44 25.93
N TYR A 515 44.78 -17.69 25.82
CA TYR A 515 43.85 -16.71 25.25
C TYR A 515 43.76 -15.45 26.12
N ILE A 516 43.74 -15.61 27.44
CA ILE A 516 43.79 -14.48 28.38
C ILE A 516 45.08 -13.67 28.19
N GLU A 517 46.25 -14.32 28.14
CA GLU A 517 47.53 -13.65 27.95
C GLU A 517 47.58 -12.89 26.63
N LEU A 518 47.13 -13.53 25.54
CA LEU A 518 47.02 -12.91 24.21
C LEU A 518 46.16 -11.64 24.25
N LEU A 519 44.95 -11.71 24.81
CA LEU A 519 44.03 -10.57 24.87
C LEU A 519 44.58 -9.47 25.78
N LYS A 520 45.18 -9.82 26.93
CA LYS A 520 45.81 -8.85 27.84
C LYS A 520 46.93 -8.06 27.19
N GLU A 521 47.86 -8.76 26.54
CA GLU A 521 48.98 -8.14 25.85
C GLU A 521 48.49 -7.19 24.74
N LEU A 522 47.48 -7.63 24.00
CA LEU A 522 46.96 -6.89 22.86
C LEU A 522 46.28 -5.59 23.30
N PHE A 523 45.47 -5.61 24.37
CA PHE A 523 44.72 -4.44 24.84
C PHE A 523 45.44 -3.63 25.93
N GLN A 524 46.69 -3.98 26.26
CA GLN A 524 47.49 -3.32 27.30
C GLN A 524 46.76 -3.27 28.66
N GLU A 525 46.03 -4.34 28.98
CA GLU A 525 45.26 -4.44 30.22
C GLU A 525 46.16 -4.95 31.36
N ASP A 526 46.44 -4.06 32.32
CA ASP A 526 47.10 -4.41 33.59
C ASP A 526 46.18 -5.19 34.55
N ALA A 527 44.96 -5.53 34.11
CA ALA A 527 43.99 -6.27 34.90
C ALA A 527 44.46 -7.71 35.20
N GLY A 528 44.24 -8.13 36.44
CA GLY A 528 44.59 -9.46 36.96
C GLY A 528 43.63 -10.56 36.52
N PHE A 529 43.31 -10.66 35.22
CA PHE A 529 42.40 -11.70 34.73
C PHE A 529 42.94 -13.11 35.01
N ALA A 530 42.01 -14.02 35.31
CA ALA A 530 42.24 -15.41 35.64
C ALA A 530 41.30 -16.32 34.84
N SER A 531 41.57 -17.63 34.85
CA SER A 531 40.73 -18.65 34.21
C SER A 531 39.50 -19.00 35.06
N THR A 532 38.72 -18.00 35.46
CA THR A 532 37.47 -18.16 36.24
C THR A 532 36.28 -17.53 35.49
N PRO A 533 35.04 -17.98 35.76
CA PRO A 533 33.84 -17.42 35.14
C PRO A 533 33.72 -15.91 35.30
N GLU A 534 33.93 -15.40 36.50
CA GLU A 534 33.81 -13.97 36.83
C GLU A 534 34.82 -13.16 36.02
N SER A 535 36.04 -13.66 35.91
CA SER A 535 37.12 -12.98 35.19
C SER A 535 36.90 -13.02 33.67
N LEU A 536 36.34 -14.10 33.12
CA LEU A 536 36.01 -14.17 31.70
C LEU A 536 34.82 -13.27 31.36
N ALA A 537 33.85 -13.14 32.26
CA ALA A 537 32.73 -12.20 32.10
C ALA A 537 33.18 -10.73 32.18
N ASP A 538 34.08 -10.38 33.12
CA ASP A 538 34.67 -9.03 33.18
C ASP A 538 35.49 -8.71 31.91
N MET A 539 36.23 -9.70 31.40
CA MET A 539 36.93 -9.56 30.13
C MET A 539 35.95 -9.36 28.97
N ALA A 540 34.86 -10.13 28.90
CA ALA A 540 33.82 -9.95 27.89
C ALA A 540 33.23 -8.54 27.94
N GLN A 541 32.88 -8.05 29.12
CA GLN A 541 32.39 -6.69 29.30
C GLN A 541 33.40 -5.66 28.80
N ARG A 542 34.66 -5.72 29.22
CA ARG A 542 35.67 -4.72 28.81
C ARG A 542 35.93 -4.71 27.31
N LEU A 543 35.94 -5.88 26.67
CA LEU A 543 36.31 -6.00 25.26
C LEU A 543 35.19 -5.65 24.30
N LEU A 544 33.93 -5.85 24.70
CA LEU A 544 32.77 -5.83 23.82
C LEU A 544 31.77 -4.72 24.17
N GLN A 545 31.72 -4.25 25.42
CA GLN A 545 30.74 -3.25 25.85
C GLN A 545 30.87 -1.97 25.03
N GLY A 546 29.72 -1.45 24.57
CA GLY A 546 29.69 -0.24 23.74
C GLY A 546 30.10 -0.46 22.30
N HIS A 547 30.44 -1.69 21.91
CA HIS A 547 31.16 -1.99 20.68
C HIS A 547 30.67 -3.29 20.04
N GLY A 548 29.45 -3.31 19.51
CA GLY A 548 28.90 -4.42 18.70
C GLY A 548 28.64 -5.73 19.45
N GLY A 549 29.43 -6.05 20.46
CA GLY A 549 29.36 -7.33 21.13
C GLY A 549 28.24 -7.39 22.16
N TRP A 550 27.61 -8.55 22.17
CA TRP A 550 26.44 -8.87 22.98
C TRP A 550 26.92 -9.59 24.25
N VAL A 551 27.05 -8.80 25.33
CA VAL A 551 27.77 -9.17 26.57
C VAL A 551 26.87 -9.90 27.54
N TYR A 552 25.62 -9.47 27.70
CA TYR A 552 24.71 -10.03 28.69
C TYR A 552 24.61 -11.58 28.70
N PRO A 553 24.54 -12.29 27.56
CA PRO A 553 24.50 -13.75 27.55
C PRO A 553 25.75 -14.42 28.10
N TYR A 554 26.92 -13.77 28.08
CA TYR A 554 28.14 -14.37 28.63
C TYR A 554 28.00 -14.66 30.13
N TYR A 555 27.22 -13.85 30.86
CA TYR A 555 26.94 -14.10 32.27
C TYR A 555 26.13 -15.40 32.47
N ARG A 556 25.22 -15.72 31.54
CA ARG A 556 24.49 -17.00 31.52
C ARG A 556 25.41 -18.15 31.11
N ILE A 557 26.14 -18.02 30.00
CA ILE A 557 27.07 -19.03 29.49
C ILE A 557 28.11 -19.43 30.54
N LEU A 558 28.62 -18.46 31.30
CA LEU A 558 29.62 -18.67 32.35
C LEU A 558 28.99 -18.96 33.72
N ASN A 559 27.66 -18.88 33.85
CA ASN A 559 26.91 -19.04 35.09
C ASN A 559 27.48 -18.19 36.25
N THR A 560 27.69 -16.90 35.97
CA THR A 560 28.22 -15.92 36.94
C THR A 560 27.26 -14.72 37.05
N PRO A 561 26.99 -14.18 38.25
CA PRO A 561 26.08 -13.06 38.40
C PRO A 561 26.67 -11.74 37.90
N ILE A 562 25.81 -10.80 37.51
CA ILE A 562 26.21 -9.43 37.17
C ILE A 562 26.28 -8.60 38.47
N SER A 563 27.48 -8.43 39.01
CA SER A 563 27.69 -7.74 40.30
C SER A 563 27.86 -6.22 40.19
N SER A 564 27.99 -5.68 38.97
CA SER A 564 28.15 -4.24 38.68
C SER A 564 26.87 -3.42 38.92
N VAL A 565 25.70 -4.06 38.89
CA VAL A 565 24.40 -3.40 39.09
C VAL A 565 24.01 -3.45 40.57
N ASN A 566 23.81 -2.29 41.19
CA ASN A 566 23.48 -2.16 42.61
C ASN A 566 22.17 -2.91 42.96
N ASN A 567 22.30 -4.11 43.54
CA ASN A 567 21.25 -4.94 44.16
C ASN A 567 19.96 -5.11 43.35
N GLY A 568 19.87 -6.22 42.63
CA GLY A 568 18.62 -6.68 42.01
C GLY A 568 18.77 -7.91 41.14
N PHE A 569 19.97 -8.20 40.63
CA PHE A 569 20.23 -9.40 39.84
C PHE A 569 20.03 -10.67 40.66
N ASP A 570 19.07 -11.49 40.25
CA ASP A 570 18.78 -12.79 40.80
C ASP A 570 19.14 -13.86 39.77
N ALA A 571 20.24 -14.57 40.01
CA ALA A 571 20.74 -15.62 39.12
C ALA A 571 19.74 -16.77 38.89
N SER A 572 18.69 -16.90 39.71
CA SER A 572 17.64 -17.91 39.48
C SER A 572 16.66 -17.53 38.37
N LYS A 573 16.63 -16.26 37.93
CA LYS A 573 15.68 -15.76 36.93
C LYS A 573 16.28 -14.78 35.91
N ASN A 574 17.20 -13.91 36.31
CA ASN A 574 17.69 -12.78 35.53
C ASN A 574 18.81 -13.12 34.56
N TYR A 575 19.08 -14.39 34.27
CA TYR A 575 19.87 -14.77 33.09
C TYR A 575 19.06 -14.68 31.78
N LEU A 576 17.73 -14.65 31.91
CA LEU A 576 16.78 -14.44 30.83
C LEU A 576 15.90 -13.25 31.17
N LEU A 577 15.55 -12.45 30.18
CA LEU A 577 14.58 -11.38 30.30
C LEU A 577 13.15 -11.95 30.22
N PRO A 578 12.16 -11.34 30.89
CA PRO A 578 10.78 -11.78 30.75
C PRO A 578 10.28 -11.60 29.32
N ILE A 579 9.45 -12.53 28.85
CA ILE A 579 8.68 -12.35 27.62
C ILE A 579 7.64 -11.25 27.87
N PRO A 580 7.45 -10.28 26.96
CA PRO A 580 6.45 -9.22 27.15
C PRO A 580 5.05 -9.79 27.38
N GLN A 581 4.32 -9.25 28.37
CA GLN A 581 3.01 -9.77 28.75
C GLN A 581 2.01 -9.80 27.58
N GLN A 582 2.00 -8.75 26.75
CA GLN A 582 1.14 -8.68 25.56
C GLN A 582 1.36 -9.88 24.62
N VAL A 583 2.61 -10.34 24.47
CA VAL A 583 2.95 -11.47 23.62
C VAL A 583 2.39 -12.77 24.19
N LEU A 584 2.45 -12.96 25.51
CA LEU A 584 1.84 -14.11 26.18
C LEU A 584 0.32 -14.12 26.04
N ASP A 585 -0.31 -12.95 26.17
CA ASP A 585 -1.76 -12.79 26.04
C ASP A 585 -2.25 -13.14 24.62
N GLU A 586 -1.47 -12.75 23.59
CA GLU A 586 -1.77 -13.03 22.18
C GLU A 586 -1.43 -14.47 21.75
N ASN A 587 -0.54 -15.15 22.48
CA ASN A 587 0.02 -16.45 22.10
C ASN A 587 0.03 -17.41 23.30
N PRO A 588 -1.12 -18.04 23.63
CA PRO A 588 -1.31 -18.81 24.86
C PRO A 588 -0.46 -20.09 24.97
N ASN A 589 0.25 -20.46 23.90
CA ASN A 589 1.16 -21.61 23.87
C ASN A 589 2.62 -21.23 24.22
N ILE A 590 2.92 -19.93 24.35
CA ILE A 590 4.23 -19.46 24.81
C ILE A 590 4.24 -19.47 26.34
N MET A 591 5.34 -19.96 26.91
CA MET A 591 5.54 -19.94 28.36
C MET A 591 6.45 -18.79 28.75
N GLN A 592 6.11 -18.14 29.87
CA GLN A 592 7.00 -17.18 30.49
C GLN A 592 8.30 -17.86 30.95
N ASN A 593 9.40 -17.10 30.94
CA ASN A 593 10.68 -17.56 31.45
C ASN A 593 10.64 -17.82 32.96
N PRO A 594 11.45 -18.77 33.48
CA PRO A 594 11.44 -19.12 34.89
C PRO A 594 11.67 -17.90 35.81
N GLY A 595 10.85 -17.80 36.87
CA GLY A 595 10.98 -16.76 37.89
C GLY A 595 10.29 -15.42 37.59
N TYR A 596 9.58 -15.33 36.46
CA TYR A 596 8.65 -14.25 36.13
C TYR A 596 7.21 -14.77 36.16
N ASN A 597 6.24 -13.91 36.50
CA ASN A 597 4.83 -14.27 36.62
C ASN A 597 4.02 -13.80 35.42
#